data_AF-A0A7C5REN3-F1
#
_entry.id   AF-A0A7C5REN3-F1
#
_cell.length_a   1.000
_cell.length_b   1.000
_cell.length_c   1.000
_cell.angle_alpha   90.00
_cell.angle_beta   90.00
_cell.angle_gamma   90.00
#
_symmetry.space_group_name_H-M   'P 1'
#
loop_
_entity.id
_entity.type
_entity.pdbx_description
1 polymer ?
#
loop_
_entity_poly.entity_id
_entity_poly.type
_entity_poly.pdbx_seq_one_letter_code
_entity_poly.pdbx_strand_id
1 'polypeptide(L)'
;MTADLLEQLSQDLEVLSQHLRAGLDEFGTLYSYLEGQRGGGTLLLHAPYGEALPVLQALNGLAFRGRILLALDTSYLSPTLEGVNLSGPAQAPLLHLLKRVRPDRLLLAFPGKGLGLFYPGGKETQEGWQPLEASGEPLRLQVEAPTGLRYGEVRWYEPWETPPLAVDLPVGEGPYWGSVGRSLGIPTYGVGLVDLRASLEAILRLW
;
A
#
# COMPACT_ATOMS: atom_id res chain seq x y z
N MET A 1 11.00 20.53 -0.28
CA MET A 1 9.92 19.52 -0.26
C MET A 1 10.43 18.14 -0.65
N THR A 2 10.86 17.87 -1.90
CA THR A 2 11.41 16.55 -2.29
C THR A 2 12.73 16.22 -1.59
N ALA A 3 13.65 17.19 -1.50
CA ALA A 3 14.92 17.02 -0.79
C ALA A 3 14.71 16.71 0.71
N ASP A 4 13.79 17.42 1.37
CA ASP A 4 13.48 17.22 2.80
C ASP A 4 12.87 15.84 3.04
N LEU A 5 11.97 15.37 2.16
CA LEU A 5 11.37 14.04 2.24
C LEU A 5 12.40 12.94 2.00
N LEU A 6 13.31 13.10 1.03
CA LEU A 6 14.37 12.13 0.79
C LEU A 6 15.35 12.03 1.96
N GLU A 7 15.68 13.16 2.60
CA GLU A 7 16.51 13.17 3.80
C GLU A 7 15.83 12.41 4.95
N GLN A 8 14.54 12.68 5.19
CA GLN A 8 13.75 11.96 6.19
C GLN A 8 13.71 10.45 5.92
N LEU A 9 13.45 10.05 4.68
CA LEU A 9 13.44 8.63 4.28
C LEU A 9 14.81 7.97 4.47
N SER A 10 15.90 8.72 4.27
CA SER A 10 17.25 8.23 4.47
C SER A 10 17.55 7.99 5.95
N GLN A 11 17.10 8.89 6.83
CA GLN A 11 17.21 8.73 8.29
C GLN A 11 16.40 7.53 8.78
N ASP A 12 15.16 7.39 8.32
CA ASP A 12 14.31 6.24 8.66
C ASP A 12 14.87 4.93 8.14
N LEU A 13 15.43 4.93 6.91
CA LEU A 13 16.12 3.76 6.36
C LEU A 13 17.31 3.37 7.22
N GLU A 14 18.11 4.33 7.69
CA GLU A 14 19.25 4.07 8.57
C GLU A 14 18.79 3.38 9.86
N VAL A 15 17.75 3.92 10.52
CA VAL A 15 17.18 3.33 11.73
C VAL A 15 16.61 1.94 11.48
N LEU A 16 15.80 1.76 10.43
CA LEU A 16 15.23 0.45 10.09
C LEU A 16 16.31 -0.58 9.77
N SER A 17 17.37 -0.16 9.07
CA SER A 17 18.48 -1.04 8.67
C SER A 17 19.31 -1.56 9.84
N GLN A 18 19.23 -0.91 11.02
CA GLN A 18 19.84 -1.43 12.24
C GLN A 18 19.12 -2.68 12.78
N HIS A 19 17.87 -2.89 12.38
CA HIS A 19 17.01 -3.94 12.94
C HIS A 19 16.53 -4.95 11.90
N LEU A 20 16.34 -4.51 10.65
CA LEU A 20 15.71 -5.27 9.58
C LEU A 20 16.52 -5.13 8.29
N ARG A 21 16.38 -6.09 7.38
CA ARG A 21 16.81 -5.87 6.00
C ARG A 21 15.85 -4.86 5.38
N ALA A 22 16.32 -3.65 5.12
CA ALA A 22 15.52 -2.56 4.56
C ALA A 22 16.14 -2.00 3.28
N GLY A 23 15.36 -1.22 2.53
CA GLY A 23 15.81 -0.51 1.34
C GLY A 23 14.82 0.55 0.90
N LEU A 24 15.27 1.39 -0.02
CA LEU A 24 14.48 2.42 -0.68
C LEU A 24 14.50 2.13 -2.18
N ASP A 25 13.34 2.14 -2.83
CA ASP A 25 13.24 2.00 -4.28
C ASP A 25 13.28 3.34 -5.02
N GLU A 26 13.28 3.29 -6.34
CA GLU A 26 13.29 4.49 -7.19
C GLU A 26 12.05 5.38 -7.04
N PHE A 27 10.94 4.89 -6.47
CA PHE A 27 9.75 5.69 -6.18
C PHE A 27 9.81 6.34 -4.80
N GLY A 28 10.85 6.06 -4.00
CA GLY A 28 10.91 6.48 -2.61
C GLY A 28 10.04 5.62 -1.69
N THR A 29 9.68 4.41 -2.10
CA THR A 29 9.02 3.43 -1.23
C THR A 29 10.05 2.84 -0.27
N LEU A 30 9.87 3.08 1.02
CA LEU A 30 10.71 2.51 2.06
C LEU A 30 10.18 1.11 2.40
N TYR A 31 10.97 0.07 2.17
CA TYR A 31 10.55 -1.31 2.42
C TYR A 31 11.46 -2.04 3.39
N SER A 32 10.89 -2.98 4.14
CA SER A 32 11.61 -3.83 5.08
C SER A 32 11.09 -5.27 5.11
N TYR A 33 12.00 -6.21 5.33
CA TYR A 33 11.71 -7.64 5.39
C TYR A 33 11.59 -8.08 6.85
N LEU A 34 10.44 -8.65 7.21
CA LEU A 34 10.22 -9.33 8.47
C LEU A 34 10.17 -10.84 8.21
N GLU A 35 11.05 -11.58 8.88
CA GLU A 35 11.12 -13.04 8.79
C GLU A 35 10.31 -13.67 9.91
N GLY A 36 9.43 -14.61 9.54
CA GLY A 36 8.60 -15.37 10.46
C GLY A 36 9.14 -16.78 10.69
N GLN A 37 8.24 -17.66 11.14
CA GLN A 37 8.51 -19.08 11.28
C GLN A 37 8.63 -19.79 9.92
N ARG A 38 9.24 -20.98 9.92
CA ARG A 38 9.42 -21.79 8.73
C ARG A 38 8.07 -22.19 8.09
N GLY A 39 8.04 -22.20 6.76
CA GLY A 39 6.83 -22.44 5.96
C GLY A 39 6.22 -21.13 5.49
N GLY A 40 5.03 -21.17 4.88
CA GLY A 40 4.32 -19.98 4.42
C GLY A 40 4.87 -19.39 3.11
N GLY A 41 4.28 -18.26 2.70
CA GLY A 41 4.63 -17.49 1.51
C GLY A 41 5.22 -16.11 1.83
N THR A 42 5.41 -15.31 0.79
CA THR A 42 5.73 -13.89 0.92
C THR A 42 4.45 -13.07 0.85
N LEU A 43 4.14 -12.38 1.94
CA LEU A 43 3.06 -11.40 2.02
C LEU A 43 3.65 -10.00 1.82
N LEU A 44 3.03 -9.19 0.97
CA LEU A 44 3.35 -7.77 0.87
C LEU A 44 2.31 -6.96 1.65
N LEU A 45 2.74 -6.23 2.68
CA LEU A 45 1.91 -5.27 3.39
C LEU A 45 2.28 -3.87 2.91
N HIS A 46 1.42 -3.29 2.08
CA HIS A 46 1.58 -1.94 1.56
C HIS A 46 0.80 -0.95 2.42
N ALA A 47 1.46 0.08 2.92
CA ALA A 47 0.85 1.12 3.74
C ALA A 47 1.33 2.51 3.29
N PRO A 48 0.51 3.57 3.43
CA PRO A 48 1.00 4.93 3.30
C PRO A 48 2.09 5.20 4.33
N TYR A 49 3.15 5.93 3.96
CA TYR A 49 4.27 6.23 4.83
C TYR A 49 3.88 6.98 6.11
N GLY A 50 2.87 7.86 6.07
CA GLY A 50 2.33 8.51 7.27
C GLY A 50 1.73 7.54 8.29
N GLU A 51 1.40 6.31 7.87
CA GLU A 51 0.85 5.25 8.71
C GLU A 51 1.94 4.26 9.19
N ALA A 52 3.22 4.56 8.98
CA ALA A 52 4.32 3.68 9.33
C ALA A 52 4.31 3.29 10.82
N LEU A 53 4.11 4.26 11.72
CA LEU A 53 4.13 4.01 13.17
C LEU A 53 3.04 3.02 13.63
N PRO A 54 1.74 3.24 13.36
CA PRO A 54 0.70 2.29 13.76
C PRO A 54 0.89 0.92 13.11
N VAL A 55 1.39 0.85 11.86
CA VAL A 55 1.69 -0.42 11.19
C VAL A 55 2.84 -1.17 11.85
N LEU A 56 3.96 -0.51 12.15
CA LEU A 56 5.10 -1.11 12.84
C LEU A 56 4.72 -1.59 14.25
N GLN A 57 3.93 -0.79 14.99
CA GLN A 57 3.40 -1.18 16.30
C GLN A 57 2.49 -2.41 16.22
N ALA A 58 1.65 -2.48 15.18
CA ALA A 58 0.76 -3.63 14.97
C ALA A 58 1.55 -4.90 14.64
N LEU A 59 2.60 -4.81 13.81
CA LEU A 59 3.45 -5.93 13.44
C LEU A 59 4.35 -6.43 14.59
N ASN A 60 4.74 -5.55 15.50
CA ASN A 60 5.70 -5.87 16.54
C ASN A 60 5.25 -7.06 17.40
N GLY A 61 6.05 -8.12 17.43
CA GLY A 61 5.77 -9.32 18.23
C GLY A 61 4.62 -10.18 17.72
N LEU A 62 4.14 -10.00 16.47
CA LEU A 62 3.21 -10.95 15.85
C LEU A 62 3.93 -12.24 15.47
N ALA A 63 3.24 -13.37 15.65
CA ALA A 63 3.68 -14.66 15.15
C ALA A 63 3.06 -14.92 13.78
N PHE A 64 3.89 -15.28 12.80
CA PHE A 64 3.47 -15.61 11.44
C PHE A 64 4.45 -16.60 10.80
N ARG A 65 4.04 -17.24 9.70
CA ARG A 65 4.90 -18.08 8.87
C ARG A 65 5.33 -17.33 7.62
N GLY A 66 6.51 -17.67 7.10
CA GLY A 66 7.03 -17.10 5.87
C GLY A 66 7.62 -15.72 6.10
N ARG A 67 7.29 -14.77 5.23
CA ARG A 67 7.91 -13.45 5.19
C ARG A 67 6.87 -12.37 4.95
N ILE A 68 7.02 -11.25 5.64
CA ILE A 68 6.29 -10.02 5.33
C ILE A 68 7.29 -9.03 4.72
N LEU A 69 6.99 -8.56 3.51
CA LEU A 69 7.59 -7.35 2.98
C LEU A 69 6.68 -6.17 3.34
N LEU A 70 7.07 -5.38 4.32
CA LEU A 70 6.44 -4.10 4.61
C LEU A 70 6.91 -3.09 3.57
N ALA A 71 5.99 -2.36 2.96
CA ALA A 71 6.27 -1.31 1.99
C ALA A 71 5.52 -0.04 2.39
N LEU A 72 6.28 1.02 2.67
CA LEU A 72 5.80 2.33 3.09
C LEU A 72 5.84 3.29 1.90
N ASP A 73 4.67 3.58 1.35
CA ASP A 73 4.49 4.36 0.14
C ASP A 73 4.42 5.86 0.43
N THR A 74 5.27 6.63 -0.25
CA THR A 74 5.43 8.08 -0.10
C THR A 74 4.79 8.85 -1.25
N SER A 75 4.14 8.18 -2.20
CA SER A 75 3.60 8.79 -3.41
C SER A 75 2.67 9.95 -3.13
N TYR A 76 1.77 9.83 -2.15
CA TYR A 76 0.83 10.89 -1.80
C TYR A 76 1.48 12.15 -1.18
N LEU A 77 2.74 12.03 -0.71
CA LEU A 77 3.56 13.13 -0.21
C LEU A 77 4.44 13.75 -1.30
N SER A 78 4.50 13.11 -2.47
CA SER A 78 5.32 13.57 -3.59
C SER A 78 4.61 14.70 -4.32
N PRO A 79 5.32 15.79 -4.68
CA PRO A 79 4.72 16.88 -5.44
C PRO A 79 4.34 16.42 -6.86
N THR A 80 3.34 17.10 -7.41
CA THR A 80 2.97 16.99 -8.82
C THR A 80 3.35 18.25 -9.57
N LEU A 81 3.67 18.12 -10.86
CA LEU A 81 4.00 19.28 -11.70
C LEU A 81 2.78 20.18 -11.93
N GLU A 82 1.57 19.63 -11.81
CA GLU A 82 0.30 20.34 -11.91
C GLU A 82 -0.05 21.13 -10.63
N GLY A 83 0.72 20.99 -9.54
CA GLY A 83 0.45 21.66 -8.27
C GLY A 83 -0.75 21.10 -7.50
N VAL A 84 -1.22 19.91 -7.87
CA VAL A 84 -2.36 19.22 -7.24
C VAL A 84 -1.83 18.06 -6.41
N ASN A 85 -2.10 18.06 -5.11
CA ASN A 85 -1.70 16.95 -4.25
C ASN A 85 -2.53 15.70 -4.55
N LEU A 86 -1.88 14.54 -4.50
CA LEU A 86 -2.57 13.26 -4.53
C LEU A 86 -3.36 13.06 -3.24
N SER A 87 -4.62 12.61 -3.34
CA SER A 87 -5.44 12.29 -2.16
C SER A 87 -5.07 10.97 -1.47
N GLY A 88 -4.14 10.20 -2.04
CA GLY A 88 -3.63 8.97 -1.45
C GLY A 88 -2.67 8.22 -2.38
N PRO A 89 -2.38 6.94 -2.10
CA PRO A 89 -1.42 6.12 -2.84
C PRO A 89 -1.59 6.13 -4.37
N ALA A 90 -0.48 6.20 -5.09
CA ALA A 90 -0.41 6.13 -6.54
C ALA A 90 -0.31 4.67 -7.05
N GLN A 91 -0.66 4.44 -8.32
CA GLN A 91 -0.58 3.11 -8.93
C GLN A 91 0.86 2.68 -9.19
N ALA A 92 1.69 3.59 -9.72
CA ALA A 92 3.00 3.24 -10.26
C ALA A 92 3.96 2.61 -9.23
N PRO A 93 4.11 3.12 -8.00
CA PRO A 93 4.99 2.53 -6.99
C PRO A 93 4.57 1.11 -6.61
N LEU A 94 3.28 0.91 -6.32
CA LEU A 94 2.75 -0.42 -5.99
C LEU A 94 2.93 -1.39 -7.16
N LEU A 95 2.58 -0.97 -8.39
CA LEU A 95 2.72 -1.81 -9.58
C LEU A 95 4.18 -2.24 -9.81
N HIS A 96 5.12 -1.31 -9.65
CA HIS A 96 6.55 -1.60 -9.72
C HIS A 96 6.95 -2.67 -8.70
N LEU A 97 6.56 -2.45 -7.44
CA LEU A 97 6.92 -3.33 -6.34
C LEU A 97 6.36 -4.75 -6.52
N LEU A 98 5.09 -4.87 -6.93
CA LEU A 98 4.46 -6.17 -7.19
C LEU A 98 5.12 -6.93 -8.33
N LYS A 99 5.54 -6.26 -9.41
CA LYS A 99 6.26 -6.89 -10.53
C LYS A 99 7.62 -7.43 -10.12
N ARG A 100 8.30 -6.72 -9.21
CA ARG A 100 9.63 -7.05 -8.71
C ARG A 100 9.60 -8.18 -7.68
N VAL A 101 8.70 -8.09 -6.71
CA VAL A 101 8.66 -8.98 -5.54
C VAL A 101 7.81 -10.22 -5.81
N ARG A 102 6.73 -10.08 -6.60
CA ARG A 102 5.76 -11.15 -6.89
C ARG A 102 5.28 -11.88 -5.63
N PRO A 103 4.68 -11.15 -4.67
CA PRO A 103 4.24 -11.76 -3.43
C PRO A 103 3.09 -12.75 -3.67
N ASP A 104 2.95 -13.71 -2.77
CA ASP A 104 1.83 -14.66 -2.77
C ASP A 104 0.51 -13.96 -2.44
N ARG A 105 0.56 -12.92 -1.61
CA ARG A 105 -0.59 -12.16 -1.12
C ARG A 105 -0.24 -10.68 -0.96
N LEU A 106 -1.24 -9.82 -1.18
CA LEU A 106 -1.15 -8.38 -0.97
C LEU A 106 -2.15 -7.95 0.12
N LEU A 107 -1.65 -7.28 1.15
CA LEU A 107 -2.44 -6.54 2.13
C LEU A 107 -2.22 -5.04 1.89
N LEU A 108 -3.31 -4.29 1.80
CA LEU A 108 -3.32 -2.85 1.61
C LEU A 108 -3.86 -2.18 2.87
N ALA A 109 -3.01 -1.51 3.63
CA ALA A 109 -3.45 -0.75 4.80
C ALA A 109 -4.26 0.47 4.35
N PHE A 110 -5.45 0.66 4.93
CA PHE A 110 -6.34 1.75 4.57
C PHE A 110 -7.09 2.33 5.78
N PRO A 111 -7.54 3.60 5.72
CA PRO A 111 -8.41 4.17 6.75
C PRO A 111 -9.73 3.41 6.83
N GLY A 112 -9.91 2.60 7.88
CA GLY A 112 -11.06 1.73 8.01
C GLY A 112 -10.86 0.66 9.08
N LYS A 113 -11.84 -0.26 9.20
CA LYS A 113 -11.83 -1.38 10.15
C LYS A 113 -12.00 -2.70 9.41
N GLY A 114 -11.31 -3.74 9.89
CA GLY A 114 -11.49 -5.11 9.39
C GLY A 114 -10.90 -5.32 7.99
N LEU A 115 -11.61 -6.07 7.16
CA LEU A 115 -11.18 -6.48 5.82
C LEU A 115 -11.93 -5.74 4.70
N GLY A 116 -11.17 -5.08 3.85
CA GLY A 116 -11.65 -4.58 2.57
C GLY A 116 -11.59 -5.69 1.54
N LEU A 117 -12.73 -6.12 1.00
CA LEU A 117 -12.80 -7.23 0.05
C LEU A 117 -13.12 -6.79 -1.39
N PHE A 118 -13.65 -5.59 -1.55
CA PHE A 118 -14.04 -5.09 -2.86
C PHE A 118 -13.92 -3.57 -2.93
N TYR A 119 -13.87 -3.04 -4.14
CA TYR A 119 -14.07 -1.63 -4.43
C TYR A 119 -14.87 -1.53 -5.73
N PRO A 120 -15.91 -0.69 -5.81
CA PRO A 120 -16.77 -0.59 -6.99
C PRO A 120 -16.07 0.01 -8.22
N GLY A 121 -14.84 0.50 -8.07
CA GLY A 121 -14.15 1.28 -9.09
C GLY A 121 -14.45 2.76 -8.93
N GLY A 122 -13.50 3.58 -9.35
CA GLY A 122 -13.64 5.01 -9.21
C GLY A 122 -12.52 5.78 -9.87
N LYS A 123 -12.78 7.06 -10.10
CA LYS A 123 -11.82 8.01 -10.63
C LYS A 123 -11.81 9.27 -9.80
N GLU A 124 -10.64 9.84 -9.61
CA GLU A 124 -10.50 11.16 -9.04
C GLU A 124 -10.51 12.19 -10.17
N THR A 125 -11.38 13.17 -10.06
CA THR A 125 -11.52 14.28 -11.00
C THR A 125 -11.15 15.59 -10.29
N GLN A 126 -11.27 16.73 -10.97
CA GLN A 126 -11.13 18.04 -10.31
C GLN A 126 -12.16 18.28 -9.20
N GLU A 127 -13.29 17.58 -9.23
CA GLU A 127 -14.36 17.66 -8.23
C GLU A 127 -14.19 16.62 -7.09
N GLY A 128 -13.10 15.83 -7.14
CA GLY A 128 -12.83 14.75 -6.20
C GLY A 128 -13.19 13.37 -6.76
N TRP A 129 -13.29 12.40 -5.85
CA TRP A 129 -13.58 11.00 -6.17
C TRP A 129 -15.03 10.81 -6.65
N GLN A 130 -15.17 10.14 -7.79
CA GLN A 130 -16.43 9.87 -8.46
C GLN A 130 -16.47 8.40 -8.95
N PRO A 131 -17.68 7.81 -9.10
CA PRO A 131 -17.85 6.55 -9.80
C PRO A 131 -17.28 6.61 -11.23
N LEU A 132 -16.93 5.45 -11.80
CA LEU A 132 -16.33 5.37 -13.14
C LEU A 132 -17.24 5.93 -14.24
N GLU A 133 -18.54 5.74 -14.09
CA GLU A 133 -19.60 6.12 -15.03
C GLU A 133 -19.95 7.62 -14.96
N ALA A 134 -19.53 8.32 -13.91
CA ALA A 134 -19.80 9.75 -13.76
C ALA A 134 -19.12 10.55 -14.88
N SER A 135 -19.65 11.74 -15.19
CA SER A 135 -19.00 12.66 -16.12
C SER A 135 -17.66 13.18 -15.57
N GLY A 136 -16.78 13.63 -16.45
CA GLY A 136 -15.48 14.20 -16.09
C GLY A 136 -14.31 13.24 -16.32
N GLU A 137 -13.18 13.81 -16.72
CA GLU A 137 -11.95 13.07 -16.98
C GLU A 137 -11.20 12.78 -15.68
N PRO A 138 -10.56 11.61 -15.55
CA PRO A 138 -9.67 11.34 -14.42
C PRO A 138 -8.50 12.32 -14.42
N LEU A 139 -8.03 12.68 -13.22
CA LEU A 139 -6.80 13.43 -13.07
C LEU A 139 -5.63 12.65 -13.69
N ARG A 140 -4.86 13.34 -14.51
CA ARG A 140 -3.61 12.86 -15.11
C ARG A 140 -2.52 13.78 -14.61
N LEU A 141 -1.63 13.24 -13.79
CA LEU A 141 -0.64 14.00 -13.03
C LEU A 141 0.76 13.51 -13.37
N GLN A 142 1.73 14.41 -13.39
CA GLN A 142 3.15 14.08 -13.41
C GLN A 142 3.69 14.21 -11.99
N VAL A 143 4.02 13.07 -11.38
CA VAL A 143 4.53 13.00 -10.01
C VAL A 143 6.05 12.96 -10.04
N GLU A 144 6.70 13.73 -9.16
CA GLU A 144 8.14 13.64 -8.92
C GLU A 144 8.39 12.94 -7.58
N ALA A 145 8.84 11.69 -7.63
CA ALA A 145 9.20 10.90 -6.46
C ALA A 145 10.32 11.58 -5.65
N PRO A 146 10.50 11.22 -4.36
CA PRO A 146 11.56 11.80 -3.52
C PRO A 146 12.97 11.63 -4.10
N THR A 147 13.19 10.57 -4.88
CA THR A 147 14.45 10.25 -5.57
C THR A 147 14.72 11.11 -6.82
N GLY A 148 13.75 11.94 -7.24
CA GLY A 148 13.77 12.67 -8.51
C GLY A 148 13.21 11.90 -9.71
N LEU A 149 12.78 10.64 -9.54
CA LEU A 149 12.09 9.90 -10.61
C LEU A 149 10.76 10.58 -10.95
N ARG A 150 10.52 10.84 -12.24
CA ARG A 150 9.25 11.38 -12.73
C ARG A 150 8.42 10.29 -13.37
N TYR A 151 7.13 10.26 -13.04
CA TYR A 151 6.18 9.30 -13.61
C TYR A 151 4.79 9.90 -13.78
N GLY A 152 4.05 9.36 -14.75
CA GLY A 152 2.65 9.69 -14.94
C GLY A 152 1.77 8.85 -14.00
N GLU A 153 0.85 9.52 -13.32
CA GLU A 153 -0.22 8.90 -12.52
C GLU A 153 -1.57 9.26 -13.15
N VAL A 154 -2.41 8.25 -13.37
CA VAL A 154 -3.81 8.43 -13.79
C VAL A 154 -4.69 7.99 -12.64
N ARG A 155 -5.50 8.91 -12.11
CA ARG A 155 -6.36 8.64 -10.95
C ARG A 155 -7.65 7.97 -11.37
N TRP A 156 -7.52 6.76 -11.93
CA TRP A 156 -8.60 5.93 -12.44
C TRP A 156 -8.31 4.48 -12.06
N TYR A 157 -9.25 3.83 -11.38
CA TYR A 157 -9.06 2.52 -10.79
C TYR A 157 -10.25 1.62 -11.08
N GLU A 158 -9.96 0.44 -11.65
CA GLU A 158 -10.98 -0.54 -11.96
C GLU A 158 -11.67 -1.08 -10.69
N PRO A 159 -12.90 -1.59 -10.83
CA PRO A 159 -13.51 -2.37 -9.77
C PRO A 159 -12.64 -3.59 -9.45
N TRP A 160 -12.61 -3.98 -8.19
CA TRP A 160 -11.94 -5.22 -7.78
C TRP A 160 -12.73 -5.91 -6.68
N GLU A 161 -12.57 -7.22 -6.62
CA GLU A 161 -13.15 -8.09 -5.60
C GLU A 161 -12.21 -9.26 -5.35
N THR A 162 -12.15 -9.71 -4.09
CA THR A 162 -11.42 -10.90 -3.67
C THR A 162 -12.34 -11.82 -2.87
N PRO A 163 -12.16 -13.15 -2.95
CA PRO A 163 -12.89 -14.08 -2.08
C PRO A 163 -12.67 -13.76 -0.60
N PRO A 164 -13.67 -13.96 0.27
CA PRO A 164 -13.53 -13.72 1.71
C PRO A 164 -12.53 -14.69 2.34
N LEU A 165 -11.87 -14.23 3.41
CA LEU A 165 -11.04 -15.06 4.28
C LEU A 165 -11.89 -15.70 5.37
N ALA A 166 -11.51 -16.91 5.80
CA ALA A 166 -12.15 -17.60 6.93
C ALA A 166 -11.68 -17.02 8.28
N VAL A 167 -11.90 -15.72 8.48
CA VAL A 167 -11.61 -14.99 9.72
C VAL A 167 -12.85 -14.25 10.20
N ASP A 168 -13.00 -14.14 11.51
CA ASP A 168 -14.10 -13.39 12.14
C ASP A 168 -13.71 -11.91 12.24
N LEU A 169 -13.72 -11.21 11.11
CA LEU A 169 -13.45 -9.78 11.00
C LEU A 169 -14.63 -9.10 10.28
N PRO A 170 -14.96 -7.83 10.62
CA PRO A 170 -15.85 -7.02 9.81
C PRO A 170 -15.34 -6.96 8.36
N VAL A 171 -16.24 -7.11 7.39
CA VAL A 171 -15.93 -7.05 5.96
C VAL A 171 -16.64 -5.87 5.32
N GLY A 172 -16.01 -5.25 4.32
CA GLY A 172 -16.60 -4.14 3.59
C GLY A 172 -15.80 -3.69 2.39
N GLU A 173 -16.02 -2.44 1.98
CA GLU A 173 -15.27 -1.79 0.92
C GLU A 173 -13.80 -1.60 1.34
N GLY A 174 -12.90 -1.88 0.42
CA GLY A 174 -11.46 -1.73 0.57
C GLY A 174 -10.91 -0.54 -0.21
N PRO A 175 -9.57 -0.39 -0.23
CA PRO A 175 -8.93 0.75 -0.89
C PRO A 175 -9.09 0.73 -2.40
N TYR A 176 -9.22 1.91 -3.01
CA TYR A 176 -9.41 2.06 -4.46
C TYR A 176 -8.29 1.44 -5.30
N TRP A 177 -7.06 1.40 -4.78
CA TRP A 177 -5.89 0.89 -5.49
C TRP A 177 -5.69 -0.63 -5.41
N GLY A 178 -6.65 -1.37 -4.85
CA GLY A 178 -6.61 -2.84 -4.83
C GLY A 178 -6.67 -3.49 -6.22
N SER A 179 -7.21 -2.78 -7.22
CA SER A 179 -7.21 -3.23 -8.62
C SER A 179 -5.82 -3.44 -9.19
N VAL A 180 -4.80 -2.72 -8.69
CA VAL A 180 -3.40 -2.90 -9.11
C VAL A 180 -2.91 -4.32 -8.83
N GLY A 181 -3.13 -4.84 -7.61
CA GLY A 181 -2.79 -6.22 -7.27
C GLY A 181 -3.65 -7.24 -8.01
N ARG A 182 -4.95 -6.96 -8.14
CA ARG A 182 -5.89 -7.83 -8.85
C ARG A 182 -5.52 -8.02 -10.31
N SER A 183 -5.12 -6.96 -11.01
CA SER A 183 -4.70 -6.98 -12.42
C SER A 183 -3.49 -7.89 -12.68
N LEU A 184 -2.67 -8.13 -11.65
CA LEU A 184 -1.52 -9.04 -11.71
C LEU A 184 -1.85 -10.46 -11.23
N GLY A 185 -3.12 -10.74 -10.90
CA GLY A 185 -3.54 -12.04 -10.38
C GLY A 185 -3.11 -12.31 -8.93
N ILE A 186 -2.66 -11.30 -8.20
CA ILE A 186 -2.25 -11.44 -6.79
C ILE A 186 -3.50 -11.29 -5.91
N PRO A 187 -3.82 -12.26 -5.03
CA PRO A 187 -4.92 -12.11 -4.09
C PRO A 187 -4.66 -10.92 -3.16
N THR A 188 -5.59 -9.98 -3.18
CA THR A 188 -5.43 -8.63 -2.62
C THR A 188 -6.53 -8.34 -1.63
N TYR A 189 -6.19 -7.87 -0.44
CA TYR A 189 -7.12 -7.56 0.64
C TYR A 189 -6.79 -6.18 1.22
N GLY A 190 -7.80 -5.36 1.47
CA GLY A 190 -7.66 -4.21 2.34
C GLY A 190 -7.57 -4.67 3.80
N VAL A 191 -6.69 -4.07 4.59
CA VAL A 191 -6.66 -4.22 6.05
C VAL A 191 -6.83 -2.86 6.71
N GLY A 192 -7.89 -2.72 7.51
CA GLY A 192 -8.22 -1.49 8.20
C GLY A 192 -7.19 -1.14 9.27
N LEU A 193 -6.84 0.13 9.38
CA LEU A 193 -5.95 0.65 10.43
C LEU A 193 -6.58 0.59 11.83
N VAL A 194 -7.91 0.60 11.93
CA VAL A 194 -8.63 0.41 13.19
C VAL A 194 -8.52 -1.05 13.62
N ASP A 195 -8.03 -1.28 14.83
CA ASP A 195 -7.74 -2.62 15.38
C ASP A 195 -6.76 -3.44 14.49
N LEU A 196 -5.82 -2.76 13.82
CA LEU A 196 -4.90 -3.36 12.85
C LEU A 196 -4.18 -4.60 13.39
N ARG A 197 -3.67 -4.56 14.63
CA ARG A 197 -2.96 -5.69 15.24
C ARG A 197 -3.82 -6.95 15.26
N ALA A 198 -5.06 -6.84 15.74
CA ALA A 198 -5.97 -7.98 15.85
C ALA A 198 -6.35 -8.51 14.46
N SER A 199 -6.53 -7.61 13.49
CA SER A 199 -6.80 -7.97 12.10
C SER A 199 -5.63 -8.73 11.47
N LEU A 200 -4.40 -8.20 11.60
CA LEU A 200 -3.20 -8.87 11.11
C LEU A 200 -2.99 -10.23 11.79
N GLU A 201 -3.17 -10.33 13.10
CA GLU A 201 -3.05 -11.59 13.82
C GLU A 201 -4.04 -12.65 13.31
N ALA A 202 -5.30 -12.27 13.07
CA ALA A 202 -6.30 -13.18 12.52
C ALA A 202 -5.93 -13.66 11.10
N ILE A 203 -5.49 -12.74 10.24
CA ILE A 203 -5.12 -13.04 8.85
C ILE A 203 -3.87 -13.92 8.78
N LEU A 204 -2.81 -13.55 9.52
CA LEU A 204 -1.52 -14.24 9.49
C LEU A 204 -1.58 -15.65 10.07
N ARG A 205 -2.59 -15.99 10.89
CA ARG A 205 -2.82 -17.36 11.36
C ARG A 205 -3.33 -18.30 10.25
N LEU A 206 -3.88 -17.77 9.15
CA LEU A 206 -4.34 -18.57 8.02
C LEU A 206 -3.19 -19.06 7.12
N TRP A 207 -2.04 -18.38 7.13
CA TRP A 207 -0.97 -18.53 6.13
C TRP A 207 0.38 -18.92 6.75
#